data_AF-A0A9X8VCC0-F1
#
_entry.id   AF-A0A9X8VCC0-F1
#
_cell.length_a   1.000
_cell.length_b   1.000
_cell.length_c   1.000
_cell.angle_alpha   90.00
_cell.angle_beta   90.00
_cell.angle_gamma   90.00
#
_symmetry.space_group_name_H-M   'P 1'
#
loop_
_entity.id
_entity.type
_entity.pdbx_description
1 polymer ?
#
loop_
_entity_poly.entity_id
_entity_poly.type
_entity_poly.pdbx_seq_one_letter_code
_entity_poly.pdbx_strand_id
1 'polypeptide(L)'
;GRKLTLDRTPGAKAGDRLIVNLPSGKAQARTVQAVNDRVVTVTTAYSETPAPEAAWSIDADDLAVQLYRVVGIADNGDNTYTVNAAEHDP
;
A
#
# COMPACT_ATOMS: atom_id res chain seq x y z
N GLY A 1 -20.75 1.58 -6.04
CA GLY A 1 -20.35 2.90 -6.60
C GLY A 1 -18.84 2.95 -6.78
N ARG A 2 -18.28 4.06 -7.29
CA ARG A 2 -16.82 4.24 -7.48
C ARG A 2 -16.11 4.98 -6.34
N LYS A 3 -16.86 5.42 -5.32
CA LYS A 3 -16.31 6.07 -4.13
C LYS A 3 -16.40 5.10 -2.97
N LEU A 4 -15.31 4.98 -2.21
CA LEU A 4 -15.20 4.16 -1.02
C LEU A 4 -14.69 5.03 0.12
N THR A 5 -15.26 4.88 1.30
CA THR A 5 -14.73 5.49 2.53
C THR A 5 -13.96 4.42 3.28
N LEU A 6 -12.68 4.66 3.55
CA LEU A 6 -11.81 3.76 4.31
C LEU A 6 -11.84 4.10 5.81
N ASP A 7 -11.38 3.16 6.63
CA ASP A 7 -11.26 3.29 8.09
C ASP A 7 -10.18 4.29 8.54
N ARG A 8 -9.21 4.58 7.65
CA ARG A 8 -8.14 5.56 7.85
C ARG A 8 -7.76 6.25 6.54
N THR A 9 -7.04 7.36 6.65
CA THR A 9 -6.46 8.05 5.49
C THR A 9 -5.39 7.14 4.88
N PRO A 10 -5.54 6.69 3.62
CA PRO A 10 -4.55 5.83 2.99
C PRO A 10 -3.34 6.63 2.54
N GLY A 11 -2.16 6.02 2.57
CA GLY A 11 -0.97 6.53 1.88
C GLY A 11 -1.01 6.24 0.38
N ALA A 12 -2.14 6.50 -0.27
CA ALA A 12 -2.38 6.21 -1.68
C ALA A 12 -2.51 7.50 -2.49
N LYS A 13 -2.16 7.44 -3.76
CA LYS A 13 -2.35 8.50 -4.75
C LYS A 13 -3.00 7.97 -6.03
N ALA A 14 -3.34 8.86 -6.94
CA ALA A 14 -3.82 8.46 -8.26
C ALA A 14 -2.73 7.65 -8.99
N GLY A 15 -3.12 6.52 -9.59
CA GLY A 15 -2.19 5.56 -10.20
C GLY A 15 -2.06 4.25 -9.42
N ASP A 16 -2.00 4.35 -8.08
CA ASP A 16 -1.96 3.20 -7.18
C ASP A 16 -3.16 2.27 -7.36
N ARG A 17 -3.07 1.05 -6.83
CA ARG A 17 -4.19 0.10 -6.81
C ARG A 17 -4.72 -0.11 -5.40
N LEU A 18 -6.01 0.13 -5.23
CA LEU A 18 -6.77 -0.24 -4.05
C LEU A 18 -7.30 -1.67 -4.21
N ILE A 19 -6.85 -2.56 -3.34
CA ILE A 19 -7.27 -3.96 -3.29
C ILE A 19 -8.25 -4.13 -2.14
N VAL A 20 -9.42 -4.72 -2.41
CA VAL A 20 -10.47 -4.94 -1.40
C VAL A 20 -10.93 -6.39 -1.46
N ASN A 21 -11.10 -7.00 -0.28
CA ASN A 21 -11.73 -8.31 -0.14
C ASN A 21 -13.25 -8.16 -0.18
N LEU A 22 -13.88 -8.72 -1.22
CA LEU A 22 -15.33 -8.65 -1.42
C LEU A 22 -16.07 -9.70 -0.57
N PRO A 23 -17.39 -9.53 -0.35
CA PRO A 23 -18.20 -10.48 0.42
C PRO A 23 -18.15 -11.91 -0.11
N SER A 24 -17.95 -12.09 -1.42
CA SER A 24 -17.74 -13.40 -2.05
C SER A 24 -16.40 -14.07 -1.73
N GLY A 25 -15.52 -13.40 -0.97
CA GLY A 25 -14.16 -13.85 -0.68
C GLY A 25 -13.14 -13.51 -1.78
N LYS A 26 -13.56 -12.87 -2.87
CA LYS A 26 -12.67 -12.46 -3.96
C LYS A 26 -11.95 -11.16 -3.63
N ALA A 27 -10.63 -11.16 -3.69
CA ALA A 27 -9.85 -9.93 -3.71
C ALA A 27 -9.91 -9.30 -5.11
N GLN A 28 -10.24 -8.01 -5.19
CA GLN A 28 -10.22 -7.27 -6.44
C GLN A 28 -9.39 -6.00 -6.30
N ALA A 29 -8.58 -5.72 -7.31
CA ALA A 29 -7.81 -4.48 -7.42
C ALA A 29 -8.52 -3.48 -8.33
N ARG A 30 -8.46 -2.19 -7.99
CA ARG A 30 -8.90 -1.08 -8.83
C ARG A 30 -7.91 0.07 -8.76
N THR A 31 -7.65 0.71 -9.89
CA THR A 31 -6.81 1.89 -9.95
C THR A 31 -7.47 3.04 -9.21
N VAL A 32 -6.72 3.69 -8.34
CA VAL A 32 -7.11 4.91 -7.64
C VAL A 32 -7.11 6.05 -8.65
N GLN A 33 -8.24 6.74 -8.75
CA GLN A 33 -8.40 7.95 -9.54
C GLN A 33 -8.11 9.21 -8.71
N ALA A 34 -8.55 9.24 -7.46
CA ALA A 34 -8.34 10.36 -6.55
C ALA A 34 -8.52 9.92 -5.08
N VAL A 35 -7.85 10.62 -4.17
CA VAL A 35 -8.01 10.47 -2.71
C VAL A 35 -8.39 11.82 -2.13
N ASN A 36 -9.44 11.85 -1.30
CA ASN A 36 -9.85 13.01 -0.53
C ASN A 36 -10.09 12.58 0.92
N ASP A 37 -9.14 12.85 1.81
CA ASP A 37 -9.06 12.28 3.15
C ASP A 37 -9.20 10.74 3.13
N ARG A 38 -10.28 10.22 3.71
CA ARG A 38 -10.60 8.78 3.75
C ARG A 38 -11.41 8.31 2.56
N VAL A 39 -11.81 9.21 1.66
CA VAL A 39 -12.65 8.89 0.51
C VAL A 39 -11.75 8.66 -0.70
N VAL A 40 -11.70 7.40 -1.15
CA VAL A 40 -10.98 6.98 -2.35
C VAL A 40 -11.97 6.83 -3.50
N THR A 41 -11.67 7.49 -4.63
CA THR A 41 -12.39 7.29 -5.88
C THR A 41 -11.57 6.36 -6.77
N VAL A 42 -12.15 5.28 -7.23
CA VAL A 42 -11.53 4.33 -8.17
C VAL A 42 -12.02 4.54 -9.61
N THR A 43 -11.21 4.11 -10.59
CA THR A 43 -11.53 4.24 -12.02
C THR A 43 -12.73 3.39 -12.42
N THR A 44 -12.83 2.17 -11.89
CA THR A 44 -13.89 1.20 -12.19
C THR A 44 -14.51 0.67 -10.91
N ALA A 45 -15.83 0.45 -10.91
CA ALA A 45 -16.52 -0.13 -9.76
C ALA A 45 -16.05 -1.58 -9.47
N TYR A 46 -16.13 -1.99 -8.21
CA TYR A 46 -16.01 -3.40 -7.83
C TYR A 46 -17.19 -4.21 -8.40
N SER A 47 -16.99 -5.51 -8.62
CA SER A 47 -18.06 -6.38 -9.15
C SER A 47 -19.23 -6.57 -8.19
N GLU A 48 -18.98 -6.32 -6.91
CA GLU A 48 -19.94 -6.39 -5.82
C GLU A 48 -19.73 -5.16 -4.93
N THR A 49 -20.74 -4.80 -4.15
CA THR A 49 -20.57 -3.75 -3.14
C THR A 49 -19.65 -4.27 -2.04
N PRO A 50 -18.51 -3.61 -1.77
CA PRO A 50 -17.68 -3.95 -0.62
C PRO A 50 -18.46 -3.87 0.69
N ALA A 51 -18.22 -4.81 1.60
CA ALA A 51 -18.77 -4.73 2.93
C ALA A 51 -18.14 -3.57 3.72
N PRO A 52 -18.87 -2.95 4.66
CA PRO A 52 -18.25 -2.09 5.68
C PRO A 52 -17.11 -2.83 6.37
N GLU A 53 -16.02 -2.13 6.68
CA GLU A 53 -14.85 -2.70 7.37
C GLU A 53 -14.17 -3.87 6.64
N ALA A 54 -14.43 -4.03 5.33
CA ALA A 54 -13.71 -4.99 4.51
C ALA A 54 -12.20 -4.73 4.54
N ALA A 55 -11.41 -5.79 4.69
CA ALA A 55 -9.96 -5.69 4.63
C ALA A 55 -9.52 -5.15 3.26
N TRP A 56 -8.57 -4.21 3.31
CA TRP A 56 -8.04 -3.54 2.12
C TRP A 56 -6.53 -3.34 2.21
N SER A 57 -5.89 -3.25 1.05
CA SER A 57 -4.47 -2.91 0.92
C SER A 57 -4.24 -1.97 -0.27
N ILE A 58 -3.10 -1.28 -0.25
CA ILE A 58 -2.63 -0.44 -1.35
C ILE A 58 -1.41 -1.11 -1.97
N ASP A 59 -1.47 -1.23 -3.28
CA ASP A 59 -0.37 -1.63 -4.15
C ASP A 59 0.04 -0.37 -4.90
N ALA A 60 1.09 0.29 -4.38
CA ALA A 60 1.52 1.59 -4.86
C ALA A 60 2.33 1.43 -6.15
N ASP A 61 2.04 2.27 -7.15
CA ASP A 61 2.64 2.13 -8.48
C ASP A 61 4.10 2.62 -8.55
N ASP A 62 4.52 3.42 -7.57
CA ASP A 62 5.84 4.03 -7.48
C ASP A 62 6.62 3.66 -6.20
N LEU A 63 6.06 2.79 -5.35
CA LEU A 63 6.78 2.26 -4.19
C LEU A 63 7.72 1.15 -4.67
N ALA A 64 8.77 1.55 -5.38
CA ALA A 64 9.89 0.68 -5.67
C ALA A 64 10.63 0.37 -4.37
N VAL A 65 11.08 -0.88 -4.22
CA VAL A 65 11.97 -1.24 -3.11
C VAL A 65 13.28 -0.47 -3.31
N GLN A 66 13.57 0.50 -2.44
CA GLN A 66 14.86 1.17 -2.41
C GLN A 66 15.94 0.11 -2.15
N LEU A 67 16.88 -0.03 -3.08
CA LEU A 67 17.96 -1.00 -2.96
C LEU A 67 19.06 -0.42 -2.06
N TYR A 68 19.34 -1.14 -0.98
CA TYR A 68 20.46 -0.86 -0.11
C TYR A 68 21.46 -2.00 -0.21
N ARG A 69 22.74 -1.67 -0.34
CA ARG A 69 23.81 -2.67 -0.22
C ARG A 69 24.43 -2.55 1.16
N VAL A 70 24.33 -3.62 1.96
CA VAL A 70 25.01 -3.71 3.26
C VAL A 70 26.52 -3.64 3.03
N VAL A 71 27.16 -2.68 3.68
CA VAL A 71 28.61 -2.47 3.64
C VAL A 71 29.30 -2.83 4.96
N GLY A 72 28.53 -2.97 6.04
CA GLY A 72 29.07 -3.41 7.32
C GLY A 72 27.98 -3.81 8.31
N ILE A 73 28.33 -4.75 9.19
CA ILE A 73 27.52 -5.19 10.31
C ILE A 73 28.44 -5.16 11.54
N ALA A 74 28.00 -4.52 12.61
CA ALA A 74 28.66 -4.53 13.91
C ALA A 74 27.72 -5.11 14.96
N ASP A 75 28.20 -6.08 15.73
CA ASP A 75 27.53 -6.56 16.94
C ASP A 75 27.80 -5.56 18.07
N ASN A 76 26.74 -5.07 18.71
CA ASN A 76 26.84 -4.09 19.78
C ASN A 76 27.04 -4.74 21.16
N GLY A 77 26.97 -6.08 21.26
CA GLY A 77 27.17 -6.82 22.51
C GLY A 77 25.98 -6.76 23.49
N ASP A 78 24.83 -6.27 23.02
CA ASP A 78 23.59 -6.10 23.78
C ASP A 78 22.37 -6.73 23.07
N ASN A 79 22.63 -7.75 22.25
CA ASN A 79 21.64 -8.37 21.35
C ASN A 79 21.09 -7.45 20.26
N THR A 80 21.75 -6.31 19.99
CA THR A 80 21.45 -5.46 18.84
C THR A 80 22.61 -5.45 17.85
N TYR A 81 22.30 -5.16 16.58
CA TYR A 81 23.28 -5.05 15.52
C TYR A 81 23.15 -3.69 14.84
N THR A 82 24.27 -3.04 14.61
CA THR A 82 24.36 -1.86 13.75
C THR A 82 24.63 -2.30 12.32
N VAL A 83 23.72 -2.00 11.41
CA VAL A 83 23.87 -2.30 9.97
C VAL A 83 24.11 -1.00 9.22
N ASN A 84 25.28 -0.89 8.58
CA ASN A 84 25.61 0.22 7.69
C ASN A 84 25.34 -0.21 6.25
N ALA A 85 24.61 0.61 5.51
CA ALA A 85 24.30 0.35 4.11
C ALA A 85 24.49 1.60 3.25
N ALA A 86 24.86 1.39 2.00
CA ALA A 86 24.88 2.44 0.98
C ALA A 86 23.56 2.38 0.19
N GLU A 87 22.91 3.53 0.04
CA GLU A 87 21.75 3.70 -0.82
C GLU A 87 22.16 3.62 -2.30
N HIS A 88 21.34 2.98 -3.12
CA HIS A 88 21.55 2.96 -4.57
C HIS A 88 20.96 4.24 -5.21
N ASP A 89 21.83 5.05 -5.83
CA ASP A 89 21.48 6.22 -6.64
C ASP A 89 22.05 6.02 -8.08
N PRO A 90 21.23 5.60 -9.07
CA PRO A 90 21.68 5.22 -10.41
C PRO A 90 21.91 6.37 -11.41
#